data_AF-A0A2E3BXI2-F1
#
_entry.id   AF-A0A2E3BXI2-F1
#
_cell.length_a   1.000
_cell.length_b   1.000
_cell.length_c   1.000
_cell.angle_alpha   90.00
_cell.angle_beta   90.00
_cell.angle_gamma   90.00
#
_symmetry.space_group_name_H-M   'P 1'
#
loop_
_entity.id
_entity.type
_entity.pdbx_description
1 polymer ?
#
loop_
_entity_poly.entity_id
_entity_poly.type
_entity_poly.pdbx_seq_one_letter_code
_entity_poly.pdbx_strand_id
1 'polypeptide(L)'
;MKLEQGNFCPLIGKDCIQMQCAWFTHVRGLNPNTGQETDEYGCAVTWLPMMMIENSGQQRATCASIESFRNETVKSTMKAQEIYQRELELKAQERLLKSKQIKNVTEIEE
;
A
#
# COMPACT_ATOMS: atom_id res chain seq x y z
N MET A 1 -20.37 26.39 20.67
CA MET A 1 -19.23 27.07 21.30
C MET A 1 -18.07 27.00 20.32
N LYS A 2 -17.60 28.12 19.77
CA LYS A 2 -16.37 28.12 18.96
C LYS A 2 -15.20 28.22 19.93
N LEU A 3 -14.40 27.16 20.02
CA LEU A 3 -13.18 27.15 20.82
C LEU A 3 -12.11 27.88 20.01
N GLU A 4 -11.75 29.09 20.44
CA GLU A 4 -10.62 29.82 19.84
C GLU A 4 -9.32 29.37 20.51
N GLN A 5 -8.31 29.04 19.71
CA GLN A 5 -7.01 28.64 20.22
C GLN A 5 -6.23 29.85 20.72
N GLY A 6 -5.54 29.72 21.85
CA GLY A 6 -4.64 30.75 22.36
C GLY A 6 -3.35 30.87 21.53
N ASN A 7 -2.73 32.05 21.55
CA ASN A 7 -1.51 32.35 20.79
C ASN A 7 -0.21 31.98 21.52
N PHE A 8 -0.27 31.17 22.57
CA PHE A 8 0.88 30.82 23.39
C PHE A 8 1.81 29.84 22.67
N CYS A 9 3.11 30.16 22.61
CA CYS A 9 4.12 29.31 22.01
C CYS A 9 4.89 28.51 23.09
N PRO A 10 4.83 27.16 23.07
CA PRO A 10 5.46 26.33 24.10
C PRO A 10 7.00 26.34 24.06
N LEU A 11 7.62 26.74 22.94
CA LEU A 11 9.07 26.73 22.78
C LEU A 11 9.77 27.92 23.45
N ILE A 12 9.12 29.08 23.40
CA ILE A 12 9.65 30.34 23.95
C ILE A 12 9.00 30.71 25.29
N GLY A 13 7.95 29.98 25.69
CA GLY A 13 7.20 30.25 26.92
C GLY A 13 6.50 31.62 26.92
N LYS A 14 6.21 32.16 25.73
CA LYS A 14 5.64 33.49 25.48
C LYS A 14 4.67 33.41 24.31
N ASP A 15 3.97 34.52 24.02
CA ASP A 15 3.10 34.61 22.87
C ASP A 15 3.86 34.48 21.53
N CYS A 16 3.18 33.97 20.52
CA CYS A 16 3.72 33.74 19.18
C CYS A 16 4.25 35.05 18.56
N ILE A 17 5.54 35.05 18.21
CA ILE A 17 6.22 36.17 17.54
C ILE A 17 5.99 36.20 16.01
N GLN A 18 5.09 35.36 15.49
CA GLN A 18 4.65 35.31 14.09
C GLN A 18 5.83 35.29 13.11
N MET A 19 5.92 36.26 12.19
CA MET A 19 6.92 36.35 11.11
C MET A 19 8.38 36.42 11.60
N GLN A 20 8.62 36.69 12.89
CA GLN A 20 9.97 36.61 13.46
C GLN A 20 10.40 35.16 13.74
N CYS A 21 9.46 34.22 13.77
CA CYS A 21 9.72 32.80 13.98
C CYS A 21 9.92 32.08 12.64
N ALA A 22 11.02 31.35 12.50
CA ALA A 22 11.30 30.54 11.30
C ALA A 22 10.26 29.44 11.04
N TRP A 23 9.46 29.08 12.06
CA TRP A 23 8.40 28.07 11.95
C TRP A 23 7.04 28.67 11.58
N PHE A 24 6.96 29.99 11.43
CA PHE A 24 5.76 30.63 10.93
C PHE A 24 5.78 30.58 9.40
N THR A 25 5.02 29.65 8.84
CA THR A 25 5.07 29.33 7.42
C THR A 25 3.70 29.48 6.78
N HIS A 26 3.71 29.75 5.48
CA HIS A 26 2.50 29.75 4.66
C HIS A 26 2.12 28.30 4.33
N VAL A 27 0.92 27.88 4.70
CA VAL A 27 0.40 26.56 4.35
C VAL A 27 -0.75 26.74 3.38
N ARG A 28 -0.56 26.19 2.18
CA ARG A 28 -1.57 26.16 1.13
C ARG A 28 -1.91 24.72 0.79
N GLY A 29 -3.20 24.39 0.76
CA GLY A 29 -3.65 23.04 0.43
C GLY A 29 -5.14 22.87 0.66
N LEU A 30 -5.57 21.61 0.71
CA LEU A 30 -6.95 21.25 0.98
C LEU A 30 -7.03 20.64 2.38
N ASN A 31 -7.93 21.14 3.22
CA ASN A 31 -8.10 20.60 4.56
C ASN A 31 -8.66 19.17 4.46
N PRO A 32 -7.96 18.14 4.98
CA PRO A 32 -8.36 16.75 4.82
C PRO A 32 -9.69 16.41 5.51
N ASN A 33 -10.14 17.21 6.48
CA ASN A 33 -11.38 16.96 7.23
C ASN A 33 -12.61 17.65 6.60
N THR A 34 -12.44 18.85 6.04
CA THR A 34 -13.57 19.65 5.51
C THR A 34 -13.59 19.75 3.99
N GLY A 35 -12.48 19.44 3.33
CA GLY A 35 -12.33 19.60 1.88
C GLY A 35 -12.21 21.06 1.42
N GLN A 36 -12.13 22.01 2.35
CA GLN A 36 -12.00 23.43 2.03
C GLN A 36 -10.54 23.78 1.71
N GLU A 37 -10.34 24.72 0.78
CA GLU A 37 -9.02 25.29 0.53
C GLU A 37 -8.54 26.04 1.78
N THR A 38 -7.32 25.73 2.19
CA THR A 38 -6.58 26.40 3.26
C THR A 38 -5.47 27.20 2.59
N ASP A 39 -5.41 28.51 2.85
CA ASP A 39 -4.40 29.44 2.34
C ASP A 39 -4.09 30.44 3.47
N GLU A 40 -3.39 29.95 4.50
CA GLU A 40 -3.21 30.67 5.76
C GLU A 40 -1.76 30.59 6.25
N TYR A 41 -1.30 31.67 6.88
CA TYR A 41 -0.05 31.66 7.62
C TYR A 41 -0.28 31.14 9.04
N GLY A 42 0.58 30.26 9.51
CA GLY A 42 0.51 29.77 10.89
C GLY A 42 1.79 29.13 11.38
N CYS A 43 1.81 28.79 12.67
CA CYS A 43 2.91 28.04 13.26
C CYS A 43 2.91 26.60 12.73
N ALA A 44 4.05 26.12 12.25
CA ALA A 44 4.21 24.75 11.76
C ALA A 44 3.76 23.69 12.78
N VAL A 45 3.94 23.94 14.09
CA VAL A 45 3.52 23.03 15.17
C VAL A 45 2.00 22.93 15.26
N THR A 46 1.29 24.03 15.05
CA THR A 46 -0.17 24.03 15.03
C THR A 46 -0.71 23.27 13.82
N TRP A 47 0.01 23.31 12.70
CA TRP A 47 -0.33 22.56 11.48
C TRP A 47 0.01 21.07 11.55
N LEU A 48 0.90 20.64 12.47
CA LEU A 48 1.34 19.24 12.57
C LEU A 48 0.19 18.23 12.65
N PRO A 49 -0.84 18.39 13.51
CA PRO A 49 -1.93 17.43 13.57
C PRO A 49 -2.71 17.32 12.26
N MET A 50 -2.94 18.44 11.57
CA MET A 50 -3.63 18.43 10.28
C MET A 50 -2.81 17.72 9.20
N MET A 51 -1.51 18.03 9.11
CA MET A 51 -0.60 17.39 8.15
C MET A 51 -0.41 15.90 8.46
N MET A 52 -0.40 15.51 9.74
CA MET A 52 -0.35 14.08 10.13
C MET A 52 -1.61 13.32 9.75
N ILE A 53 -2.79 13.94 9.83
CA ILE A 53 -4.05 13.34 9.38
C ILE A 53 -4.01 13.10 7.86
N GLU A 54 -3.56 14.09 7.10
CA GLU A 54 -3.42 14.00 5.64
C GLU A 54 -2.41 12.90 5.25
N ASN A 55 -1.24 12.89 5.88
CA ASN A 55 -0.21 11.88 5.68
C ASN A 55 -0.74 10.47 6.01
N SER A 56 -1.46 10.31 7.12
CA SER A 56 -2.12 9.05 7.47
C SER A 56 -3.18 8.64 6.44
N GLY A 57 -3.87 9.61 5.84
CA GLY A 57 -4.81 9.41 4.73
C GLY A 57 -4.12 8.84 3.49
N GLN A 58 -3.00 9.44 3.09
CA GLN A 58 -2.19 8.93 1.98
C GLN A 58 -1.65 7.52 2.27
N GLN A 59 -1.16 7.27 3.49
CA GLN A 59 -0.67 5.95 3.89
C GLN A 59 -1.77 4.87 3.78
N ARG A 60 -3.02 5.17 4.17
CA ARG A 60 -4.14 4.23 4.01
C ARG A 60 -4.39 3.87 2.54
N ALA A 61 -4.31 4.84 1.64
CA ALA A 61 -4.43 4.58 0.21
C ALA A 61 -3.31 3.66 -0.30
N THR A 62 -2.06 3.91 0.11
CA THR A 62 -0.93 3.03 -0.21
C THR A 62 -1.12 1.62 0.35
N CYS A 63 -1.58 1.47 1.60
CA CYS A 63 -1.87 0.16 2.19
C CYS A 63 -2.91 -0.63 1.39
N ALA A 64 -3.96 0.05 0.88
CA ALA A 64 -4.96 -0.59 0.03
C ALA A 64 -4.35 -1.12 -1.29
N SER A 65 -3.44 -0.36 -1.91
CA SER A 65 -2.71 -0.80 -3.10
C SER A 65 -1.75 -1.97 -2.81
N ILE A 66 -1.12 -1.99 -1.64
CA ILE A 66 -0.24 -3.10 -1.24
C ILE A 66 -1.07 -4.38 -1.00
N GLU A 67 -2.25 -4.26 -0.38
CA GLU A 67 -3.12 -5.42 -0.15
C GLU A 67 -3.65 -6.00 -1.47
N SER A 68 -4.00 -5.17 -2.46
CA SER A 68 -4.40 -5.66 -3.78
C SER A 68 -3.24 -6.34 -4.52
N PHE A 69 -2.03 -5.77 -4.44
CA PHE A 69 -0.82 -6.37 -4.99
C PHE A 69 -0.51 -7.73 -4.33
N ARG A 70 -0.66 -7.84 -3.01
CA ARG A 70 -0.53 -9.10 -2.26
C ARG A 70 -1.51 -10.15 -2.79
N ASN A 71 -2.78 -9.79 -2.98
CA ASN A 71 -3.80 -10.71 -3.49
C ASN A 71 -3.48 -11.21 -4.91
N GLU A 72 -3.04 -10.33 -5.81
CA GLU A 72 -2.65 -10.74 -7.16
C GLU A 72 -1.37 -11.59 -7.19
N THR A 73 -0.42 -11.31 -6.29
CA THR A 73 0.79 -12.12 -6.15
C THR A 73 0.48 -13.55 -5.70
N VAL A 74 -0.44 -13.71 -4.73
CA VAL A 74 -0.90 -15.04 -4.29
C VAL A 74 -1.58 -15.79 -5.44
N LYS A 75 -2.49 -15.13 -6.18
CA LYS A 75 -3.16 -15.74 -7.35
C LYS A 75 -2.16 -16.15 -8.42
N SER A 76 -1.18 -15.31 -8.73
CA SER A 76 -0.13 -15.61 -9.70
C SER A 76 0.70 -16.82 -9.28
N THR A 77 1.08 -16.89 -7.99
CA THR A 77 1.84 -18.01 -7.43
C THR A 77 1.04 -19.31 -7.48
N MET A 78 -0.25 -19.29 -7.12
CA MET A 78 -1.11 -20.47 -7.19
C MET A 78 -1.26 -20.97 -8.63
N LYS A 79 -1.48 -20.07 -9.60
CA LYS A 79 -1.54 -20.43 -11.02
C LYS A 79 -0.24 -21.04 -11.53
N ALA A 80 0.90 -20.49 -11.13
CA ALA A 80 2.21 -21.04 -11.49
C ALA A 80 2.40 -22.46 -10.92
N GLN A 81 1.97 -22.70 -9.67
CA GLN A 81 1.99 -24.03 -9.06
C GLN A 81 1.07 -25.01 -9.77
N GLU A 82 -0.14 -24.60 -10.15
CA GLU A 82 -1.10 -25.43 -10.88
C GLU A 82 -0.56 -25.85 -12.25
N ILE A 83 0.02 -24.90 -13.00
CA ILE A 83 0.65 -25.18 -14.30
C ILE A 83 1.79 -26.20 -14.12
N TYR A 84 2.64 -26.01 -13.11
CA TYR A 84 3.74 -26.92 -12.82
C TYR A 84 3.26 -28.34 -12.46
N GLN A 85 2.23 -28.46 -11.62
CA GLN A 85 1.63 -29.75 -11.27
C GLN A 85 1.06 -30.45 -12.52
N ARG A 86 0.36 -29.70 -13.37
CA ARG A 86 -0.22 -30.24 -14.60
C ARG A 86 0.86 -30.72 -15.58
N GLU A 87 1.98 -30.00 -15.69
CA GLU A 87 3.13 -30.48 -16.48
C GLU A 87 3.71 -31.80 -15.96
N LEU A 88 3.78 -31.98 -14.64
CA LEU A 88 4.25 -33.22 -14.03
C LEU A 88 3.29 -34.39 -14.30
N GLU A 89 1.98 -34.15 -14.19
CA GLU A 89 0.95 -35.15 -14.49
C GLU A 89 0.99 -35.62 -15.94
N LEU A 90 1.11 -34.68 -16.89
CA LEU A 90 1.24 -34.98 -18.31
C LEU A 90 2.48 -35.84 -18.60
N LYS A 91 3.64 -35.47 -18.02
CA LYS A 91 4.88 -36.26 -18.15
C LYS A 91 4.74 -37.67 -17.55
N ALA A 92 4.02 -37.82 -16.44
CA ALA A 92 3.75 -39.12 -15.85
C ALA A 92 2.85 -39.98 -16.76
N GLN A 93 1.82 -39.38 -17.34
CA GLN A 93 0.91 -40.05 -18.27
C GLN A 93 1.62 -40.51 -19.55
N GLU A 94 2.50 -39.68 -20.11
CA GLU A 94 3.34 -40.05 -21.25
C GLU A 94 4.25 -41.25 -20.94
N ARG A 95 4.85 -41.30 -19.75
CA ARG A 95 5.66 -42.45 -19.31
C ARG A 95 4.83 -43.72 -19.24
N LEU A 96 3.62 -43.65 -18.69
CA LEU A 96 2.71 -44.80 -18.62
C LEU A 96 2.31 -45.28 -20.01
N LEU A 97 1.98 -44.37 -20.93
CA LEU A 97 1.66 -44.70 -22.32
C LEU A 97 2.82 -45.40 -23.04
N LYS A 98 4.05 -44.86 -22.91
CA LYS A 98 5.26 -45.50 -23.46
C LYS A 98 5.48 -46.90 -22.88
N SER A 99 5.26 -47.09 -21.57
CA SER A 99 5.41 -48.41 -20.94
C SER A 99 4.41 -49.45 -21.46
N LYS A 100 3.17 -49.04 -21.75
CA LYS A 100 2.15 -49.92 -22.34
C LYS A 100 2.46 -50.28 -23.79
N GLN A 101 2.96 -49.32 -24.58
CA GLN A 101 3.41 -49.60 -25.95
C GLN A 101 4.54 -50.63 -25.99
N ILE A 102 5.52 -50.55 -25.07
CA ILE A 102 6.63 -51.51 -25.01
C ILE A 102 6.13 -52.93 -24.71
N LYS A 103 5.21 -53.08 -23.75
CA LYS A 103 4.63 -54.40 -23.42
C LYS A 103 3.86 -55.02 -24.58
N ASN A 104 3.08 -54.20 -25.30
CA ASN A 104 2.34 -54.69 -26.47
C ASN A 104 3.25 -55.12 -27.62
N VAL A 105 4.47 -54.56 -27.76
CA VAL A 105 5.43 -54.99 -28.79
C VAL A 105 6.10 -56.31 -28.40
N THR A 106 6.46 -56.48 -27.12
CA THR A 106 7.05 -57.75 -26.63
C THR A 106 6.08 -58.93 -26.66
N GLU A 107 4.76 -58.69 -26.59
CA GLU A 107 3.73 -59.74 -26.69
C GLU A 107 3.41 -60.15 -28.15
N ILE A 108 3.92 -59.43 -29.16
CA ILE A 108 3.72 -59.75 -30.59
C ILE A 108 4.91 -60.53 -31.17
N GLU A 109 6.04 -60.57 -30.47
CA GLU A 109 7.29 -61.26 -30.90
C GLU A 109 7.46 -62.67 -30.31
N GLU A 110 6.51 -63.16 -29.48
CA GLU A 110 6.36 -64.58 -29.09
C GLU A 110 5.22 -65.27 -29.85
#